data_AF-A0A6G1SJJ9-F1
#
_entry.id   AF-A0A6G1SJJ9-F1
#
_cell.length_a   1.000
_cell.length_b   1.000
_cell.length_c   1.000
_cell.angle_alpha   90.00
_cell.angle_beta   90.00
_cell.angle_gamma   90.00
#
_symmetry.space_group_name_H-M   'P 1'
#
loop_
_entity.id
_entity.type
_entity.pdbx_description
1 polymer ?
#
loop_
_entity_poly.entity_id
_entity_poly.type
_entity_poly.pdbx_seq_one_letter_code
_entity_poly.pdbx_strand_id
1 'polypeptide(L)'
;LMWSLGKVLQTPEVARVYIGSFWDEPLRYDANRKLFEAEEQDLFNDIQSLPRNAALRKLNDLIKRARLAKVHAYIISALRKDMPSMFGKDSKKKDLIKNLGQIYADIEREYQIPSGDFPDLKEMQDKLANYDFTKFHPLKKPLLDAVDTVLAQDIARLVAKIPQEQQAAEHKDTNTSTNELRGGAFETVNESPFGYGRGEGIDAGSYDSDWVVEKDREKYLQIFNSLNPVDGKINGAKAKEEMLKSKLPNTVLGKIWKLSDVDKDGHLDADEFALTMHLINIKIGGHDIPPVLPSHLIPPSKRQGVAAAAAAAATAGASSSR
;
A
#
# COMPACT_ATOMS: atom_id res chain seq x y z
N LEU A 1 -2.38 8.68 17.18
CA LEU A 1 -3.23 7.68 16.50
C LEU A 1 -3.21 6.31 17.17
N MET A 2 -2.08 5.62 17.25
CA MET A 2 -2.02 4.26 17.82
C MET A 2 -2.53 4.18 19.26
N TRP A 3 -2.22 5.18 20.09
CA TRP A 3 -2.73 5.29 21.46
C TRP A 3 -4.26 5.31 21.55
N SER A 4 -4.92 6.07 20.68
CA SER A 4 -6.38 6.15 20.64
C SER A 4 -7.00 4.88 20.07
N LEU A 5 -6.39 4.30 19.02
CA LEU A 5 -6.85 3.04 18.43
C LEU A 5 -6.82 1.89 19.44
N GLY A 6 -5.75 1.76 20.24
CA GLY A 6 -5.65 0.72 21.27
C GLY A 6 -6.74 0.81 22.32
N LYS A 7 -7.17 2.02 22.70
CA LYS A 7 -8.30 2.22 23.63
C LYS A 7 -9.65 1.84 23.03
N VAL A 8 -9.81 2.01 21.72
CA VAL A 8 -11.10 1.81 21.02
C VAL A 8 -11.29 0.36 20.57
N LEU A 9 -10.27 -0.24 19.95
CA LEU A 9 -10.38 -1.59 19.37
C LEU A 9 -10.42 -2.69 20.45
N GLN A 10 -9.80 -2.45 21.61
CA GLN A 10 -9.79 -3.38 22.75
C GLN A 10 -9.34 -4.81 22.38
N THR A 11 -8.55 -4.96 21.31
CA THR A 11 -7.92 -6.23 20.90
C THR A 11 -6.46 -6.25 21.33
N PRO A 12 -5.90 -7.42 21.71
CA PRO A 12 -4.47 -7.55 21.99
C PRO A 12 -3.61 -7.43 20.72
N GLU A 13 -4.20 -7.66 19.54
CA GLU A 13 -3.55 -7.49 18.24
C GLU A 13 -3.51 -6.02 17.82
N VAL A 14 -2.34 -5.55 17.40
CA VAL A 14 -2.11 -4.18 16.94
C VAL A 14 -2.53 -4.05 15.48
N ALA A 15 -3.40 -3.08 15.18
CA ALA A 15 -3.83 -2.80 13.82
C ALA A 15 -2.67 -2.27 12.94
N ARG A 16 -2.54 -2.77 11.71
CA ARG A 16 -1.64 -2.23 10.68
C ARG A 16 -2.15 -0.84 10.25
N VAL A 17 -1.24 0.13 10.20
CA VAL A 17 -1.50 1.48 9.66
C VAL A 17 -0.55 1.68 8.49
N TYR A 18 -1.09 2.10 7.34
CA TYR A 18 -0.29 2.45 6.16
C TYR A 18 -0.05 3.95 6.15
N ILE A 19 1.22 4.36 6.20
CA ILE A 19 1.60 5.78 6.29
C ILE A 19 1.96 6.28 4.89
N GLY A 20 1.20 7.24 4.36
CA GLY A 20 1.48 7.79 3.03
C GLY A 20 0.62 8.99 2.69
N SER A 21 0.86 9.54 1.50
CA SER A 21 0.04 10.55 0.86
C SER A 21 -0.57 9.95 -0.41
N PHE A 22 -1.78 9.40 -0.30
CA PHE A 22 -2.48 8.71 -1.39
C PHE A 22 -3.19 9.71 -2.33
N TRP A 23 -2.41 10.58 -2.97
CA TRP A 23 -2.81 11.56 -4.00
C TRP A 23 -1.91 11.32 -5.22
N ASP A 24 -2.28 11.74 -6.42
CA ASP A 24 -1.45 11.95 -7.61
C ASP A 24 -0.57 13.25 -7.69
N GLU A 25 -0.40 14.05 -6.62
CA GLU A 25 0.34 15.33 -6.65
C GLU A 25 1.72 15.24 -5.95
N PRO A 26 2.68 16.14 -6.25
CA PRO A 26 4.00 16.12 -5.64
C PRO A 26 3.98 16.24 -4.10
N LEU A 27 4.90 15.51 -3.44
CA LEU A 27 5.09 15.62 -2.00
C LEU A 27 5.58 17.02 -1.62
N ARG A 28 4.92 17.64 -0.64
CA ARG A 28 5.38 18.89 -0.03
C ARG A 28 6.70 18.73 0.73
N TYR A 29 6.88 17.57 1.37
CA TYR A 29 8.09 17.19 2.11
C TYR A 29 8.47 15.77 1.72
N ASP A 30 9.67 15.59 1.15
CA ASP A 30 10.14 14.35 0.54
C ASP A 30 11.10 13.54 1.44
N ALA A 31 11.41 14.03 2.64
CA ALA A 31 12.33 13.36 3.58
C ALA A 31 11.96 11.90 3.90
N ASN A 32 10.66 11.56 3.86
CA ASN A 32 10.14 10.22 4.14
C ASN A 32 9.56 9.52 2.90
N ARG A 33 9.88 9.98 1.68
CA ARG A 33 9.33 9.46 0.42
C ARG A 33 9.40 7.94 0.34
N LYS A 34 10.57 7.35 0.63
CA LYS A 34 10.78 5.88 0.59
C LYS A 34 9.85 5.11 1.53
N LEU A 35 9.53 5.68 2.70
CA LEU A 35 8.58 5.08 3.62
C LEU A 35 7.17 5.13 3.02
N PHE A 36 6.76 6.26 2.45
CA PHE A 36 5.44 6.40 1.84
C PHE A 36 5.26 5.45 0.66
N GLU A 37 6.27 5.33 -0.22
CA GLU A 37 6.25 4.41 -1.35
C GLU A 37 6.16 2.94 -0.89
N ALA A 38 6.92 2.56 0.14
CA ALA A 38 6.87 1.21 0.69
C ALA A 38 5.49 0.87 1.31
N GLU A 39 4.92 1.81 2.06
CA GLU A 39 3.61 1.64 2.71
C GLU A 39 2.46 1.62 1.70
N GLU A 40 2.56 2.41 0.62
CA GLU A 40 1.61 2.38 -0.50
C GLU A 40 1.65 1.05 -1.23
N GLN A 41 2.85 0.53 -1.52
CA GLN A 41 3.01 -0.77 -2.15
C GLN A 41 2.46 -1.90 -1.27
N ASP A 42 2.75 -1.89 0.03
CA ASP A 42 2.18 -2.83 0.99
C ASP A 42 0.65 -2.79 0.98
N LEU A 43 0.06 -1.59 1.01
CA LEU A 43 -1.39 -1.41 0.95
C LEU A 43 -1.98 -1.98 -0.35
N PHE A 44 -1.34 -1.69 -1.49
CA PHE A 44 -1.82 -2.18 -2.78
C PHE A 44 -1.73 -3.70 -2.90
N ASN A 45 -0.63 -4.30 -2.43
CA ASN A 45 -0.49 -5.75 -2.38
C ASN A 45 -1.60 -6.38 -1.52
N ASP A 46 -1.87 -5.81 -0.35
CA ASP A 46 -2.91 -6.30 0.55
C ASP A 46 -4.30 -6.18 -0.08
N ILE A 47 -4.61 -5.06 -0.75
CA ILE A 47 -5.88 -4.87 -1.47
C ILE A 47 -6.00 -5.85 -2.64
N GLN A 48 -4.96 -6.00 -3.46
CA GLN A 48 -4.93 -6.95 -4.58
C GLN A 48 -5.08 -8.41 -4.13
N SER A 49 -4.65 -8.73 -2.91
CA SER A 49 -4.84 -10.06 -2.33
C SER A 49 -6.27 -10.32 -1.83
N LEU A 50 -7.13 -9.29 -1.71
CA LEU A 50 -8.47 -9.44 -1.12
C LEU A 50 -9.36 -10.46 -1.83
N PRO A 51 -9.43 -10.52 -3.18
CA PRO A 51 -10.20 -11.54 -3.87
C PRO A 51 -9.65 -12.93 -3.60
N ARG A 52 -8.31 -13.08 -3.56
CA ARG A 52 -7.63 -14.35 -3.25
C ARG A 52 -7.93 -14.82 -1.82
N ASN A 53 -8.05 -13.88 -0.89
CA ASN A 53 -8.33 -14.12 0.53
C ASN A 53 -9.82 -14.13 0.89
N ALA A 54 -10.72 -13.89 -0.08
CA ALA A 54 -12.16 -13.80 0.19
C ALA A 54 -12.74 -15.13 0.68
N ALA A 55 -12.28 -16.26 0.14
CA ALA A 55 -12.71 -17.60 0.56
C ALA A 55 -12.34 -17.86 2.03
N LEU A 56 -11.10 -17.55 2.43
CA LEU A 56 -10.64 -17.67 3.82
C LEU A 56 -11.43 -16.75 4.76
N ARG A 57 -11.70 -15.51 4.36
CA ARG A 57 -12.49 -14.58 5.17
C ARG A 57 -13.92 -15.08 5.37
N LYS A 58 -14.59 -15.50 4.30
CA LYS A 58 -15.95 -16.09 4.37
C LYS A 58 -15.98 -17.35 5.24
N LEU A 59 -14.93 -18.17 5.17
CA LEU A 59 -14.79 -19.35 6.02
C LEU A 59 -14.64 -18.98 7.50
N ASN A 60 -13.79 -17.99 7.81
CA ASN A 60 -13.63 -17.48 9.18
C ASN A 60 -14.94 -16.89 9.73
N ASP A 61 -15.69 -16.16 8.92
CA ASP A 61 -17.00 -15.62 9.31
C ASP A 61 -18.03 -16.73 9.52
N LEU A 62 -17.99 -17.80 8.70
CA LEU A 62 -18.81 -18.99 8.91
C LEU A 62 -18.48 -19.69 10.24
N ILE A 63 -17.20 -19.83 10.59
CA ILE A 63 -16.75 -20.40 11.86
C ILE A 63 -17.31 -19.58 13.03
N LYS A 64 -17.11 -18.26 13.00
CA LYS A 64 -17.61 -17.35 14.04
C LYS A 64 -19.13 -17.46 14.19
N ARG A 65 -19.85 -17.48 13.07
CA ARG A 65 -21.32 -17.59 13.06
C ARG A 65 -21.79 -18.95 13.59
N ALA A 66 -21.13 -20.04 13.23
CA ALA A 66 -21.46 -21.38 13.70
C ALA A 66 -21.30 -21.50 15.22
N ARG A 67 -20.21 -20.95 15.78
CA ARG A 67 -20.01 -20.89 17.23
C ARG A 67 -21.10 -20.05 17.90
N LEU A 68 -21.34 -18.83 17.43
CA LEU A 68 -22.37 -17.96 17.99
C LEU A 68 -23.77 -18.62 17.94
N ALA A 69 -24.12 -19.31 16.85
CA ALA A 69 -25.38 -20.03 16.72
C ALA A 69 -25.49 -21.19 17.73
N LYS A 70 -24.38 -21.93 17.96
CA LYS A 70 -24.30 -22.99 18.96
C LYS A 70 -24.50 -22.42 20.38
N VAL A 71 -23.78 -21.35 20.74
CA VAL A 71 -23.94 -20.66 22.04
C VAL A 71 -25.38 -20.19 22.24
N HIS A 72 -25.95 -19.54 21.23
CA HIS A 72 -27.33 -19.07 21.27
C HIS A 72 -28.33 -20.22 21.46
N ALA A 73 -28.11 -21.38 20.84
CA ALA A 73 -28.95 -22.57 21.04
C ALA A 73 -28.90 -23.07 22.50
N TYR A 74 -27.73 -23.08 23.15
CA TYR A 74 -27.62 -23.41 24.57
C TYR A 74 -28.37 -22.41 25.44
N ILE A 75 -28.19 -21.10 25.21
CA ILE A 75 -28.88 -20.04 25.96
C ILE A 75 -30.39 -20.23 25.88
N ILE A 76 -30.96 -20.33 24.67
CA ILE A 76 -32.41 -20.48 24.48
C ILE A 76 -32.92 -21.77 25.12
N SER A 77 -32.18 -22.87 25.02
CA SER A 77 -32.58 -24.12 25.66
C SER A 77 -32.49 -24.06 27.19
N ALA A 78 -31.50 -23.40 27.76
CA ALA A 78 -31.37 -23.24 29.21
C ALA A 78 -32.55 -22.42 29.74
N LEU A 79 -32.87 -21.32 29.08
CA LEU A 79 -34.05 -20.51 29.40
C LEU A 79 -35.34 -21.31 29.28
N ARG A 80 -35.49 -22.14 28.25
CA ARG A 80 -36.67 -23.01 28.09
C ARG A 80 -36.78 -24.06 29.20
N LYS A 81 -35.65 -24.67 29.59
CA LYS A 81 -35.59 -25.73 30.62
C LYS A 81 -36.06 -25.22 31.99
N ASP A 82 -35.75 -23.98 32.30
CA ASP A 82 -36.08 -23.35 33.60
C ASP A 82 -37.46 -22.68 33.65
N MET A 83 -38.22 -22.69 32.56
CA MET A 83 -39.56 -22.12 32.51
C MET A 83 -40.63 -23.04 33.13
N PRO A 84 -41.50 -22.52 34.02
CA PRO A 84 -42.57 -23.31 34.60
C PRO A 84 -43.71 -23.56 33.59
N SER A 85 -44.29 -24.75 33.63
CA SER A 85 -45.36 -25.14 32.71
C SER A 85 -46.71 -24.46 33.00
N MET A 86 -47.03 -24.18 34.27
CA MET A 86 -48.40 -23.81 34.69
C MET A 86 -48.55 -22.38 35.22
N PHE A 87 -47.78 -21.94 36.22
CA PHE A 87 -47.96 -20.63 36.88
C PHE A 87 -46.63 -19.89 37.07
N GLY A 88 -46.67 -18.56 37.27
CA GLY A 88 -45.47 -17.76 37.60
C GLY A 88 -44.54 -17.45 36.42
N LYS A 89 -45.01 -17.61 35.18
CA LYS A 89 -44.21 -17.47 33.95
C LYS A 89 -43.57 -16.09 33.80
N ASP A 90 -44.33 -15.02 34.02
CA ASP A 90 -43.83 -13.65 33.86
C ASP A 90 -42.78 -13.27 34.90
N SER A 91 -42.98 -13.70 36.16
CA SER A 91 -41.98 -13.49 37.21
C SER A 91 -40.71 -14.26 36.88
N LYS A 92 -40.82 -15.56 36.56
CA LYS A 92 -39.66 -16.39 36.22
C LYS A 92 -38.91 -15.86 35.01
N LYS A 93 -39.61 -15.37 33.98
CA LYS A 93 -38.98 -14.72 32.82
C LYS A 93 -38.15 -13.51 33.24
N LYS A 94 -38.70 -12.61 34.06
CA LYS A 94 -37.95 -11.45 34.57
C LYS A 94 -36.73 -11.88 35.39
N ASP A 95 -36.87 -12.90 36.22
CA ASP A 95 -35.77 -13.44 37.03
C ASP A 95 -34.67 -14.06 36.17
N LEU A 96 -35.03 -14.81 35.12
CA LEU A 96 -34.07 -15.40 34.18
C LEU A 96 -33.32 -14.35 33.37
N ILE A 97 -34.00 -13.30 32.91
CA ILE A 97 -33.36 -12.18 32.20
C ILE A 97 -32.39 -11.45 33.14
N LYS A 98 -32.81 -11.16 34.38
CA LYS A 98 -31.97 -10.50 35.38
C LYS A 98 -30.71 -11.30 35.70
N ASN A 99 -30.84 -12.63 35.79
CA ASN A 99 -29.74 -13.55 36.12
C ASN A 99 -29.03 -14.13 34.88
N LEU A 100 -29.22 -13.55 33.69
CA LEU A 100 -28.67 -14.08 32.44
C LEU A 100 -27.13 -14.24 32.47
N GLY A 101 -26.43 -13.36 33.19
CA GLY A 101 -24.98 -13.47 33.35
C GLY A 101 -24.54 -14.74 34.09
N GLN A 102 -25.31 -15.19 35.08
CA GLN A 102 -25.03 -16.46 35.75
C GLN A 102 -25.30 -17.64 34.81
N ILE A 103 -26.39 -17.57 34.02
CA ILE A 103 -26.71 -18.59 33.00
C ILE A 103 -25.56 -18.69 31.99
N TYR A 104 -24.95 -17.57 31.58
CA TYR A 104 -23.79 -17.58 30.69
C TYR A 104 -22.60 -18.29 31.34
N ALA A 105 -22.26 -17.95 32.59
CA ALA A 105 -21.16 -18.58 33.32
C ALA A 105 -21.37 -20.10 33.51
N ASP A 106 -22.62 -20.52 33.73
CA ASP A 106 -22.97 -21.94 33.86
C ASP A 106 -22.79 -22.67 32.51
N ILE A 107 -23.26 -22.09 31.40
CA ILE A 107 -23.06 -22.63 30.04
C ILE A 107 -21.57 -22.66 29.67
N GLU A 108 -20.82 -21.61 30.00
CA GLU A 108 -19.38 -21.49 29.76
C GLU A 108 -18.64 -22.68 30.37
N ARG A 109 -18.95 -22.99 31.63
CA ARG A 109 -18.33 -24.09 32.38
C ARG A 109 -18.80 -25.46 31.93
N GLU A 110 -20.11 -25.65 31.71
CA GLU A 110 -20.69 -26.94 31.35
C GLU A 110 -20.24 -27.41 29.97
N TYR A 111 -20.17 -26.49 29.00
CA TYR A 111 -19.87 -26.81 27.61
C TYR A 111 -18.47 -26.40 27.16
N GLN A 112 -17.64 -25.86 28.08
CA GLN A 112 -16.27 -25.41 27.81
C GLN A 112 -16.18 -24.41 26.65
N ILE A 113 -17.08 -23.43 26.65
CA ILE A 113 -17.18 -22.41 25.59
C ILE A 113 -16.39 -21.18 26.04
N PRO A 114 -15.56 -20.55 25.19
CA PRO A 114 -14.92 -19.28 25.53
C PRO A 114 -15.95 -18.17 25.76
N SER A 115 -15.75 -17.34 26.80
CA SER A 115 -16.59 -16.17 27.07
C SER A 115 -16.73 -15.19 25.88
N GLY A 116 -15.73 -15.09 25.01
CA GLY A 116 -15.77 -14.26 23.80
C GLY A 116 -16.73 -14.73 22.70
N ASP A 117 -17.23 -15.97 22.76
CA ASP A 117 -18.23 -16.49 21.81
C ASP A 117 -19.67 -16.13 22.24
N PHE A 118 -19.86 -15.57 23.45
CA PHE A 118 -21.17 -15.16 23.94
C PHE A 118 -21.58 -13.79 23.39
N PRO A 119 -22.87 -13.59 23.08
CA PRO A 119 -23.36 -12.28 22.67
C PRO A 119 -23.32 -11.28 23.84
N ASP A 120 -23.42 -9.98 23.52
CA ASP A 120 -23.48 -8.96 24.55
C ASP A 120 -24.65 -9.19 25.51
N LEU A 121 -24.34 -9.20 26.81
CA LEU A 121 -25.29 -9.53 27.86
C LEU A 121 -26.45 -8.55 27.89
N LYS A 122 -26.18 -7.25 27.74
CA LYS A 122 -27.20 -6.22 27.87
C LYS A 122 -28.13 -6.24 26.66
N GLU A 123 -27.57 -6.35 25.46
CA GLU A 123 -28.31 -6.50 24.21
C GLU A 123 -29.20 -7.75 24.24
N MET A 124 -28.69 -8.88 24.75
CA MET A 124 -29.49 -10.10 24.86
C MET A 124 -30.63 -9.95 25.88
N GLN A 125 -30.39 -9.32 27.04
CA GLN A 125 -31.43 -9.04 28.04
C GLN A 125 -32.57 -8.21 27.45
N ASP A 126 -32.22 -7.13 26.74
CA ASP A 126 -33.20 -6.21 26.15
C ASP A 126 -34.00 -6.89 25.03
N LYS A 127 -33.35 -7.72 24.19
CA LYS A 127 -34.06 -8.51 23.17
C LYS A 127 -34.99 -9.55 23.79
N LEU A 128 -34.51 -10.34 24.76
CA LEU A 128 -35.27 -11.42 25.40
C LEU A 128 -36.54 -10.91 26.10
N ALA A 129 -36.56 -9.66 26.56
CA ALA A 129 -37.76 -9.05 27.14
C ALA A 129 -38.98 -9.11 26.19
N ASN A 130 -38.75 -9.10 24.87
CA ASN A 130 -39.80 -9.10 23.85
C ASN A 130 -40.25 -10.49 23.39
N TYR A 131 -39.66 -11.57 23.92
CA TYR A 131 -39.99 -12.95 23.51
C TYR A 131 -40.75 -13.73 24.59
N ASP A 132 -41.61 -14.64 24.15
CA ASP A 132 -42.29 -15.61 25.03
C ASP A 132 -41.44 -16.88 25.16
N PHE A 133 -40.90 -17.09 26.36
CA PHE A 133 -39.98 -18.20 26.61
C PHE A 133 -40.69 -19.57 26.57
N THR A 134 -42.02 -19.61 26.71
CA THR A 134 -42.79 -20.85 26.57
C THR A 134 -42.91 -21.32 25.13
N LYS A 135 -42.47 -20.50 24.16
CA LYS A 135 -42.37 -20.87 22.74
C LYS A 135 -40.97 -21.31 22.33
N PHE A 136 -39.98 -21.19 23.22
CA PHE A 136 -38.62 -21.62 22.93
C PHE A 136 -38.52 -23.12 22.77
N HIS A 137 -37.66 -23.57 21.87
CA HIS A 137 -37.49 -25.00 21.61
C HIS A 137 -36.47 -25.59 22.59
N PRO A 138 -36.68 -26.84 23.05
CA PRO A 138 -35.65 -27.56 23.79
C PRO A 138 -34.44 -27.86 22.90
N LEU A 139 -33.29 -28.12 23.51
CA LEU A 139 -32.06 -28.46 22.81
C LEU A 139 -32.25 -29.67 21.91
N LYS A 140 -31.89 -29.53 20.63
CA LYS A 140 -31.88 -30.62 19.66
C LYS A 140 -30.44 -31.06 19.42
N LYS A 141 -29.99 -32.07 20.17
CA LYS A 141 -28.61 -32.60 20.07
C LYS A 141 -28.16 -32.90 18.63
N PRO A 142 -28.97 -33.55 17.76
CA PRO A 142 -28.54 -33.84 16.39
C PRO A 142 -28.18 -32.59 15.55
N LEU A 143 -28.80 -31.44 15.85
CA LEU A 143 -28.46 -30.19 15.15
C LEU A 143 -27.13 -29.60 15.64
N LEU A 144 -26.80 -29.78 16.92
CA LEU A 144 -25.51 -29.36 17.46
C LEU A 144 -24.39 -30.26 16.95
N ASP A 145 -24.62 -31.58 16.91
CA ASP A 145 -23.65 -32.56 16.40
C ASP A 145 -23.31 -32.27 14.93
N ALA A 146 -24.28 -31.81 14.14
CA ALA A 146 -24.06 -31.38 12.76
C ALA A 146 -23.15 -30.13 12.69
N VAL A 147 -23.38 -29.13 13.56
CA VAL A 147 -22.52 -27.94 13.63
C VAL A 147 -21.10 -28.30 14.08
N ASP A 148 -20.96 -29.21 15.05
CA ASP A 148 -19.67 -29.69 15.53
C ASP A 148 -18.92 -30.48 14.47
N THR A 149 -19.63 -31.26 13.65
CA THR A 149 -19.06 -31.94 12.49
C THR A 149 -18.49 -30.93 11.48
N VAL A 150 -19.25 -29.86 11.19
CA VAL A 150 -18.80 -28.80 10.28
C VAL A 150 -17.53 -28.12 10.82
N LEU A 151 -17.52 -27.78 12.11
CA LEU A 151 -16.39 -27.12 12.78
C LEU A 151 -15.14 -28.00 12.86
N ALA A 152 -15.30 -29.31 13.13
CA ALA A 152 -14.19 -30.22 13.35
C ALA A 152 -13.64 -30.86 12.08
N GLN A 153 -14.49 -31.13 11.07
CA GLN A 153 -14.12 -31.93 9.91
C GLN A 153 -14.22 -31.14 8.59
N ASP A 154 -15.38 -30.55 8.32
CA ASP A 154 -15.63 -29.97 6.99
C ASP A 154 -14.81 -28.69 6.75
N ILE A 155 -14.66 -27.86 7.78
CA ILE A 155 -13.82 -26.66 7.69
C ILE A 155 -12.35 -27.02 7.42
N ALA A 156 -11.79 -28.02 8.11
CA ALA A 156 -10.42 -28.45 7.88
C ALA A 156 -10.21 -28.95 6.43
N ARG A 157 -11.20 -29.69 5.89
CA ARG A 157 -11.20 -30.13 4.49
C ARG A 157 -11.28 -28.95 3.51
N LEU A 158 -12.05 -27.92 3.82
CA LEU A 158 -12.17 -26.72 2.99
C LEU A 158 -10.86 -25.91 3.02
N VAL A 159 -10.25 -25.68 4.19
CA VAL A 159 -8.96 -24.98 4.30
C VAL A 159 -7.89 -25.65 3.44
N ALA A 160 -7.83 -26.99 3.45
CA ALA A 160 -6.85 -27.74 2.66
C ALA A 160 -7.02 -27.58 1.13
N LYS A 161 -8.23 -27.24 0.66
CA LYS A 161 -8.53 -27.06 -0.77
C LYS A 161 -8.29 -25.64 -1.27
N ILE A 162 -8.30 -24.64 -0.38
CA ILE A 162 -8.16 -23.23 -0.76
C ILE A 162 -6.83 -22.94 -1.49
N PRO A 163 -5.65 -23.43 -1.03
CA PRO A 163 -4.39 -23.20 -1.76
C PRO A 163 -4.40 -23.79 -3.17
N GLN A 164 -5.09 -24.91 -3.39
CA GLN A 164 -5.19 -25.57 -4.70
C GLN A 164 -6.07 -24.77 -5.67
N GLU A 165 -7.16 -24.18 -5.18
CA GLU A 165 -8.02 -23.29 -5.98
C GLU A 165 -7.29 -22.00 -6.33
N GLN A 166 -6.47 -21.47 -5.41
CA GLN A 166 -5.64 -20.29 -5.64
C GLN A 166 -4.56 -20.53 -6.70
N GLN A 167 -3.85 -21.66 -6.65
CA GLN A 167 -2.85 -22.03 -7.68
C GLN A 167 -3.49 -22.36 -9.03
N ALA A 168 -4.67 -22.98 -9.04
CA ALA A 168 -5.41 -23.26 -10.27
C ALA A 168 -5.94 -21.97 -10.95
N ALA A 169 -6.21 -20.91 -10.18
CA ALA A 169 -6.57 -19.60 -10.71
C ALA A 169 -5.37 -18.83 -11.30
N GLU A 170 -4.15 -19.08 -10.82
CA GLU A 170 -2.91 -18.47 -11.34
C GLU A 170 -2.44 -19.13 -12.65
N HIS A 171 -2.75 -20.41 -12.88
CA HIS A 171 -2.36 -21.14 -14.08
C HIS A 171 -3.37 -21.09 -15.25
N LYS A 172 -4.53 -20.43 -15.07
CA LYS A 172 -5.49 -20.19 -16.16
C LYS A 172 -5.32 -18.79 -16.75
N ASP A 173 -4.65 -18.76 -17.90
CA ASP A 173 -4.68 -17.74 -18.95
C ASP A 173 -4.13 -16.33 -18.66
N THR A 174 -2.98 -16.06 -19.28
CA THR A 174 -2.28 -14.78 -19.44
C THR A 174 -3.06 -13.67 -20.15
N ASN A 175 -4.39 -13.79 -20.34
CA ASN A 175 -5.18 -12.73 -20.95
C ASN A 175 -6.57 -12.49 -20.35
N THR A 176 -7.05 -13.27 -19.36
CA THR A 176 -8.34 -12.96 -18.71
C THR A 176 -8.40 -13.46 -17.25
N SER A 177 -7.51 -13.00 -16.38
CA SER A 177 -7.58 -13.29 -14.94
C SER A 177 -8.66 -12.42 -14.30
N THR A 178 -9.89 -12.94 -14.16
CA THR A 178 -11.05 -12.23 -13.60
C THR A 178 -11.00 -12.00 -12.08
N ASN A 179 -9.95 -12.48 -11.39
CA ASN A 179 -9.83 -12.46 -9.92
C ASN A 179 -8.68 -11.60 -9.39
N GLU A 180 -7.88 -10.97 -10.25
CA GLU A 180 -6.93 -9.94 -9.82
C GLU A 180 -7.57 -8.57 -10.02
N LEU A 181 -7.45 -7.70 -9.01
CA LEU A 181 -7.85 -6.30 -9.17
C LEU A 181 -6.91 -5.67 -10.20
N ARG A 182 -7.42 -5.45 -11.41
CA ARG A 182 -6.73 -4.81 -12.54
C ARG A 182 -7.33 -3.43 -12.81
N GLY A 183 -6.51 -2.55 -13.40
CA GLY A 183 -6.87 -1.17 -13.74
C GLY A 183 -6.69 -0.14 -12.61
N GLY A 184 -6.68 1.13 -13.01
CA GLY A 184 -6.55 2.27 -12.10
C GLY A 184 -5.14 2.38 -11.51
N ALA A 185 -5.06 2.83 -10.24
CA ALA A 185 -3.79 3.05 -9.54
C ALA A 185 -2.88 1.81 -9.52
N PHE A 186 -3.42 0.59 -9.63
CA PHE A 186 -2.69 -0.67 -9.59
C PHE A 186 -1.85 -0.98 -10.83
N GLU A 187 -2.17 -0.39 -11.99
CA GLU A 187 -1.40 -0.55 -13.24
C GLU A 187 -0.42 0.61 -13.45
N THR A 188 -0.76 1.80 -12.97
CA THR A 188 0.01 3.02 -13.15
C THR A 188 0.93 3.35 -11.99
N VAL A 189 1.11 2.47 -10.98
CA VAL A 189 1.96 2.77 -9.81
C VAL A 189 3.36 3.24 -10.25
N ASN A 190 3.95 2.59 -11.26
CA ASN A 190 5.27 2.97 -11.81
C ASN A 190 5.25 4.27 -12.64
N GLU A 191 4.11 4.62 -13.23
CA GLU A 191 3.94 5.83 -14.05
C GLU A 191 3.55 7.06 -13.21
N SER A 192 2.99 6.83 -12.02
CA SER A 192 2.62 7.82 -11.02
C SER A 192 3.85 8.57 -10.45
N PRO A 193 3.69 9.82 -9.96
CA PRO A 193 4.69 10.52 -9.14
C PRO A 193 5.16 9.77 -7.88
N PHE A 194 4.46 8.69 -7.52
CA PHE A 194 4.75 7.79 -6.40
C PHE A 194 5.35 6.44 -6.83
N GLY A 195 5.66 6.29 -8.12
CA GLY A 195 6.37 5.11 -8.59
C GLY A 195 7.75 4.97 -7.97
N TYR A 196 8.18 3.74 -7.75
CA TYR A 196 9.45 3.45 -7.09
C TYR A 196 10.62 4.16 -7.80
N GLY A 197 11.28 5.09 -7.07
CA GLY A 197 12.40 5.88 -7.59
C GLY A 197 12.02 7.10 -8.45
N ARG A 198 10.75 7.53 -8.45
CA ARG A 198 10.30 8.78 -9.09
C ARG A 198 10.52 9.97 -8.16
N GLY A 199 10.83 11.14 -8.74
CA GLY A 199 11.08 12.38 -7.99
C GLY A 199 12.39 12.43 -7.17
N GLU A 200 13.26 11.41 -7.25
CA GLU A 200 14.61 11.41 -6.67
C GLU A 200 15.70 11.27 -7.76
N GLY A 201 16.91 11.70 -7.44
CA GLY A 201 18.07 11.59 -8.33
C GLY A 201 17.81 12.26 -9.69
N ILE A 202 17.80 11.46 -10.76
CA ILE A 202 17.62 11.92 -12.15
C ILE A 202 16.19 12.33 -12.46
N ASP A 203 15.21 11.79 -11.73
CA ASP A 203 13.79 12.16 -11.87
C ASP A 203 13.42 13.33 -10.94
N ALA A 204 14.38 13.89 -10.20
CA ALA A 204 14.15 15.05 -9.34
C ALA A 204 13.64 16.24 -10.17
N GLY A 205 12.52 16.83 -9.74
CA GLY A 205 11.87 17.97 -10.41
C GLY A 205 11.24 17.63 -11.77
N SER A 206 10.99 16.36 -12.08
CA SER A 206 10.26 15.96 -13.30
C SER A 206 8.82 16.49 -13.37
N TYR A 207 8.26 16.85 -12.21
CA TYR A 207 6.93 17.45 -12.06
C TYR A 207 6.96 18.95 -11.70
N ASP A 208 8.15 19.53 -11.48
CA ASP A 208 8.28 20.96 -11.25
C ASP A 208 8.15 21.71 -12.59
N SER A 209 7.42 22.83 -12.60
CA SER A 209 7.38 23.73 -13.77
C SER A 209 8.73 24.38 -14.04
N ASP A 210 9.53 24.52 -12.99
CA ASP A 210 10.83 25.20 -13.00
C ASP A 210 11.98 24.18 -13.10
N TRP A 211 13.11 24.62 -13.65
CA TRP A 211 14.28 23.75 -13.80
C TRP A 211 14.87 23.42 -12.42
N VAL A 212 14.92 22.12 -12.07
CA VAL A 212 15.33 21.66 -10.73
C VAL A 212 16.71 22.18 -10.29
N VAL A 213 17.62 22.38 -11.25
CA VAL A 213 18.98 22.88 -11.02
C VAL A 213 19.00 24.35 -10.58
N GLU A 214 17.92 25.10 -10.85
CA GLU A 214 17.79 26.51 -10.48
C GLU A 214 17.88 26.71 -8.96
N LYS A 215 17.42 25.74 -8.17
CA LYS A 215 17.42 25.78 -6.69
C LYS A 215 18.84 25.89 -6.10
N ASP A 216 19.84 25.30 -6.78
CA ASP A 216 21.25 25.32 -6.37
C ASP A 216 22.14 26.15 -7.32
N ARG A 217 21.54 26.85 -8.29
CA ARG A 217 22.25 27.58 -9.34
C ARG A 217 23.27 28.55 -8.79
N GLU A 218 22.92 29.33 -7.77
CA GLU A 218 23.83 30.33 -7.19
C GLU A 218 25.14 29.71 -6.67
N LYS A 219 25.05 28.54 -6.02
CA LYS A 219 26.22 27.80 -5.52
C LYS A 219 27.10 27.35 -6.67
N TYR A 220 26.49 26.81 -7.73
CA TYR A 220 27.21 26.37 -8.92
C TYR A 220 27.83 27.55 -9.69
N LEU A 221 27.14 28.68 -9.75
CA LEU A 221 27.64 29.90 -10.38
C LEU A 221 28.88 30.45 -9.66
N GLN A 222 28.92 30.38 -8.34
CA GLN A 222 30.10 30.79 -7.56
C GLN A 222 31.33 29.94 -7.92
N ILE A 223 31.15 28.61 -8.04
CA ILE A 223 32.22 27.71 -8.46
C ILE A 223 32.60 28.00 -9.92
N PHE A 224 31.63 28.17 -10.82
CA PHE A 224 31.87 28.49 -12.22
C PHE A 224 32.72 29.75 -12.39
N ASN A 225 32.37 30.83 -11.68
CA ASN A 225 33.11 32.09 -11.71
C ASN A 225 34.53 31.94 -11.15
N SER A 226 34.74 31.08 -10.15
CA SER A 226 36.06 30.82 -9.58
C SER A 226 37.03 30.14 -10.57
N LEU A 227 36.50 29.45 -11.60
CA LEU A 227 37.28 28.79 -12.65
C LEU A 227 37.77 29.75 -13.76
N ASN A 228 37.43 31.03 -13.66
CA ASN A 228 37.76 32.08 -14.63
C ASN A 228 37.30 31.70 -16.05
N PRO A 229 35.98 31.76 -16.33
CA PRO A 229 35.44 31.52 -17.67
C PRO A 229 35.96 32.55 -18.66
N VAL A 230 36.18 32.12 -19.90
CA VAL A 230 36.57 32.97 -21.03
C VAL A 230 35.37 33.03 -21.97
N ASP A 231 34.91 34.23 -22.31
CA ASP A 231 33.69 34.46 -23.11
C ASP A 231 32.43 33.77 -22.55
N GLY A 232 32.33 33.69 -21.23
CA GLY A 232 31.18 33.07 -20.54
C GLY A 232 31.16 31.54 -20.60
N LYS A 233 32.26 30.91 -21.03
CA LYS A 233 32.42 29.46 -21.08
C LYS A 233 33.70 28.99 -20.41
N ILE A 234 33.70 27.77 -19.87
CA ILE A 234 34.91 27.10 -19.39
C ILE A 234 35.32 26.02 -20.38
N ASN A 235 36.63 25.84 -20.56
CA ASN A 235 37.14 24.78 -21.42
C ASN A 235 37.00 23.40 -20.73
N GLY A 236 36.92 22.33 -21.55
CA GLY A 236 36.79 20.98 -21.01
C GLY A 236 37.95 20.51 -20.13
N ALA A 237 39.15 21.09 -20.28
CA ALA A 237 40.29 20.79 -19.40
C ALA A 237 40.06 21.27 -17.96
N LYS A 238 39.66 22.55 -17.77
CA LYS A 238 39.37 23.12 -16.44
C LYS A 238 38.14 22.47 -15.81
N ALA A 239 37.09 22.27 -16.62
CA ALA A 239 35.88 21.61 -16.15
C ALA A 239 36.17 20.19 -15.65
N LYS A 240 36.96 19.42 -16.40
CA LYS A 240 37.40 18.07 -15.99
C LYS A 240 38.19 18.10 -14.69
N GLU A 241 39.08 19.08 -14.49
CA GLU A 241 39.82 19.24 -13.24
C GLU A 241 38.88 19.45 -12.04
N GLU A 242 37.85 20.27 -12.20
CA GLU A 242 36.83 20.46 -11.16
C GLU A 242 36.01 19.18 -10.92
N MET A 243 35.58 18.50 -12.00
CA MET A 243 34.85 17.25 -11.91
C MET A 243 35.64 16.15 -11.19
N LEU A 244 36.97 16.10 -11.34
CA LEU A 244 37.82 15.11 -10.66
C LEU A 244 37.83 15.28 -9.13
N LYS A 245 37.57 16.48 -8.60
CA LYS A 245 37.46 16.72 -7.16
C LYS A 245 36.31 15.95 -6.51
N SER A 246 35.30 15.56 -7.29
CA SER A 246 34.17 14.74 -6.84
C SER A 246 34.55 13.29 -6.47
N LYS A 247 35.77 12.85 -6.82
CA LYS A 247 36.28 11.47 -6.61
C LYS A 247 35.46 10.36 -7.29
N LEU A 248 34.64 10.71 -8.28
CA LEU A 248 33.92 9.73 -9.08
C LEU A 248 34.85 9.05 -10.11
N PRO A 249 34.56 7.80 -10.53
CA PRO A 249 35.34 7.13 -11.58
C PRO A 249 35.35 7.91 -12.90
N ASN A 250 36.47 7.93 -13.61
CA ASN A 250 36.61 8.61 -14.90
C ASN A 250 35.57 8.17 -15.95
N THR A 251 35.15 6.91 -15.90
CA THR A 251 34.09 6.37 -16.77
C THR A 251 32.74 7.03 -16.52
N VAL A 252 32.45 7.41 -15.27
CA VAL A 252 31.21 8.09 -14.87
C VAL A 252 31.30 9.57 -15.18
N LEU A 253 32.43 10.22 -14.90
CA LEU A 253 32.67 11.62 -15.25
C LEU A 253 32.56 11.85 -16.76
N GLY A 254 33.09 10.94 -17.58
CA GLY A 254 32.95 11.00 -19.04
C GLY A 254 31.49 10.88 -19.52
N LYS A 255 30.67 10.07 -18.84
CA LYS A 255 29.22 10.02 -19.11
C LYS A 255 28.53 11.32 -18.74
N ILE A 256 28.82 11.87 -17.55
CA ILE A 256 28.25 13.14 -17.08
C ILE A 256 28.63 14.29 -18.04
N TRP A 257 29.89 14.35 -18.48
CA TRP A 257 30.35 15.32 -19.47
C TRP A 257 29.51 15.26 -20.75
N LYS A 258 29.37 14.06 -21.33
CA LYS A 258 28.62 13.85 -22.57
C LYS A 258 27.14 14.24 -22.45
N LEU A 259 26.57 14.14 -21.25
CA LEU A 259 25.19 14.53 -20.98
C LEU A 259 25.04 16.04 -20.73
N SER A 260 26.09 16.69 -20.20
CA SER A 260 26.04 18.10 -19.80
C SER A 260 26.45 19.06 -20.92
N ASP A 261 27.33 18.64 -21.82
CA ASP A 261 27.70 19.33 -23.06
C ASP A 261 26.60 19.11 -24.11
N VAL A 262 25.53 19.90 -24.01
CA VAL A 262 24.27 19.70 -24.77
C VAL A 262 24.45 20.14 -26.22
N ASP A 263 25.21 21.21 -26.46
CA ASP A 263 25.50 21.73 -27.80
C ASP A 263 26.77 21.13 -28.44
N LYS A 264 27.53 20.31 -27.70
CA LYS A 264 28.69 19.54 -28.17
C LYS A 264 29.82 20.43 -28.69
N ASP A 265 29.98 21.61 -28.10
CA ASP A 265 31.01 22.57 -28.49
C ASP A 265 32.34 22.35 -27.74
N GLY A 266 32.39 21.36 -26.83
CA GLY A 266 33.58 21.00 -26.04
C GLY A 266 33.91 21.97 -24.90
N HIS A 267 33.01 22.91 -24.64
CA HIS A 267 33.06 23.87 -23.55
C HIS A 267 31.79 23.72 -22.69
N LEU A 268 31.79 24.30 -21.49
CA LEU A 268 30.57 24.37 -20.68
C LEU A 268 30.26 25.83 -20.41
N ASP A 269 29.04 26.25 -20.73
CA ASP A 269 28.50 27.51 -20.22
C ASP A 269 28.03 27.37 -18.76
N ALA A 270 27.51 28.47 -18.20
CA ALA A 270 27.07 28.50 -16.80
C ALA A 270 25.91 27.53 -16.51
N ASP A 271 25.01 27.29 -17.49
CA ASP A 271 23.88 26.38 -17.32
C ASP A 271 24.35 24.93 -17.41
N GLU A 272 25.22 24.62 -18.36
CA GLU A 272 25.79 23.27 -18.53
C GLU A 272 26.70 22.88 -17.37
N PHE A 273 27.44 23.85 -16.82
CA PHE A 273 28.22 23.62 -15.62
C PHE A 273 27.33 23.35 -14.40
N ALA A 274 26.24 24.11 -14.25
CA ALA A 274 25.26 23.85 -13.19
C ALA A 274 24.63 22.46 -13.33
N LEU A 275 24.27 22.06 -14.56
CA LEU A 275 23.81 20.70 -14.86
C LEU A 275 24.86 19.63 -14.51
N THR A 276 26.12 19.88 -14.88
CA THR A 276 27.24 18.98 -14.59
C THR A 276 27.38 18.74 -13.08
N MET A 277 27.36 19.82 -12.29
CA MET A 277 27.46 19.73 -10.82
C MET A 277 26.24 19.04 -10.21
N HIS A 278 25.05 19.29 -10.74
CA HIS A 278 23.83 18.61 -10.30
C HIS A 278 23.89 17.09 -10.56
N LEU A 279 24.32 16.66 -11.75
CA LEU A 279 24.50 15.24 -12.08
C LEU A 279 25.58 14.57 -11.22
N ILE A 280 26.65 15.28 -10.88
CA ILE A 280 27.66 14.77 -9.93
C ILE A 280 27.05 14.56 -8.55
N ASN A 281 26.27 15.52 -8.05
CA ASN A 281 25.59 15.40 -6.76
C ASN A 281 24.60 14.24 -6.74
N ILE A 282 23.85 14.02 -7.83
CA ILE A 282 22.96 12.86 -7.98
C ILE A 282 23.74 11.55 -7.85
N LYS A 283 24.91 11.45 -8.50
CA LYS A 283 25.74 10.24 -8.41
C LYS A 283 26.37 10.04 -7.03
N ILE A 284 26.81 11.11 -6.38
CA ILE A 284 27.31 11.07 -5.00
C ILE A 284 26.20 10.65 -4.03
N GLY A 285 24.95 11.06 -4.30
CA GLY A 285 23.76 10.63 -3.57
C GLY A 285 23.38 9.14 -3.77
N GLY A 286 24.13 8.40 -4.58
CA GLY A 286 23.95 6.96 -4.79
C GLY A 286 23.03 6.60 -5.95
N HIS A 287 22.54 7.57 -6.73
CA HIS A 287 21.68 7.31 -7.89
C HIS A 287 22.51 7.10 -9.17
N ASP A 288 22.00 6.30 -10.10
CA ASP A 288 22.67 6.06 -11.37
C ASP A 288 22.37 7.16 -12.40
N ILE A 289 23.36 7.41 -13.26
CA ILE A 289 23.28 8.38 -14.36
C ILE A 289 22.65 7.71 -15.59
N PRO A 290 21.64 8.31 -16.23
CA PRO A 290 20.91 7.72 -17.33
C PRO A 290 21.79 7.70 -18.59
N PRO A 291 21.45 6.85 -19.58
CA PRO A 291 22.13 6.86 -20.86
C PRO A 291 21.83 8.10 -21.72
N VAL A 292 20.68 8.76 -21.46
CA VAL A 292 20.19 9.94 -22.19
C VAL A 292 19.67 10.95 -21.17
N LEU A 293 19.92 12.24 -21.42
CA LEU A 293 19.47 13.31 -20.53
C LEU A 293 17.94 13.49 -20.66
N PRO A 294 17.17 13.36 -19.57
CA PRO A 294 15.73 13.63 -19.58
C PRO A 294 15.42 15.09 -19.92
N SER A 295 14.27 15.33 -20.56
CA SER A 295 13.88 16.65 -21.06
C SER A 295 13.74 17.72 -19.98
N HIS A 296 13.33 17.35 -18.76
CA HIS A 296 13.18 18.26 -17.62
C HIS A 296 14.53 18.73 -17.06
N LEU A 297 15.60 17.95 -17.22
CA LEU A 297 16.97 18.33 -16.81
C LEU A 297 17.70 19.19 -17.85
N ILE A 298 17.19 19.30 -19.08
CA ILE A 298 17.80 20.15 -20.12
C ILE A 298 17.68 21.62 -19.70
N PRO A 299 18.78 22.41 -19.74
CA PRO A 299 18.75 23.84 -19.49
C PRO A 299 17.67 24.55 -20.31
N PRO A 300 16.85 25.43 -19.70
CA PRO A 300 15.78 26.14 -20.40
C PRO A 300 16.25 26.84 -21.69
N SER A 301 17.44 27.42 -21.65
CA SER A 301 18.12 28.09 -22.76
C SER A 301 18.38 27.19 -23.98
N LYS A 302 18.58 25.88 -23.76
CA LYS A 302 18.93 24.90 -24.81
C LYS A 302 17.77 23.99 -25.23
N ARG A 303 16.60 24.04 -24.55
CA ARG A 303 15.42 23.23 -24.87
C ARG A 303 14.90 23.43 -26.31
N GLN A 304 14.92 24.66 -26.81
CA GLN A 304 14.46 24.96 -28.18
C GLN A 304 15.43 24.44 -29.26
N GLY A 305 16.74 24.48 -29.01
CA GLY A 305 17.75 23.94 -29.93
C GLY A 305 17.67 22.43 -30.06
N VAL A 306 17.41 21.71 -28.96
CA VAL A 306 17.21 20.25 -28.95
C VAL A 306 15.92 19.86 -29.68
N ALA A 307 14.82 20.60 -29.47
CA ALA A 307 13.56 20.37 -30.19
C ALA A 307 13.69 20.63 -31.70
N ALA A 308 14.42 21.68 -32.10
CA ALA A 308 14.69 21.98 -33.50
C ALA A 308 15.59 20.93 -34.18
N ALA A 309 16.63 20.45 -33.49
CA ALA A 309 17.51 19.39 -33.99
C ALA A 309 16.77 18.04 -34.16
N ALA A 310 15.85 17.71 -33.24
CA ALA A 310 15.01 16.51 -33.34
C ALA A 310 14.02 16.59 -34.51
N ALA A 311 13.41 17.75 -34.75
CA ALA A 311 12.52 17.98 -35.89
C ALA A 311 13.28 17.90 -37.23
N ALA A 312 14.49 18.48 -37.31
CA ALA A 312 15.33 18.42 -38.51
C ALA A 312 15.76 16.98 -38.86
N ALA A 313 16.10 16.17 -37.85
CA ALA A 313 16.44 14.75 -38.04
C ALA A 313 15.24 13.92 -38.53
N ALA A 314 14.02 14.21 -38.05
CA ALA A 314 12.80 13.56 -38.52
C ALA A 314 12.46 13.91 -39.99
N THR A 315 12.70 15.17 -40.40
CA THR A 315 12.53 15.58 -41.81
C THR A 315 13.58 15.01 -42.75
N ALA A 316 14.83 14.83 -42.29
CA ALA A 316 15.91 14.23 -43.08
C ALA A 316 15.75 12.72 -43.30
N GLY A 317 15.15 12.01 -42.33
CA GLY A 317 14.80 10.58 -42.48
C GLY A 317 13.70 10.32 -43.51
N ALA A 318 12.77 11.26 -43.68
CA ALA A 318 11.71 11.18 -44.68
C ALA A 318 12.20 11.44 -46.12
N SER A 319 13.30 12.17 -46.30
CA SER A 319 13.91 12.41 -47.63
C SER A 319 14.82 11.28 -48.13
N SER A 320 15.22 10.35 -47.26
CA SER A 320 16.08 9.20 -47.64
C SER A 320 15.29 7.94 -48.03
N SER A 321 13.96 8.00 -48.05
CA SER A 321 13.05 6.87 -48.37
C SER A 321 12.19 7.11 -49.62
N ARG A 322 12.68 7.94 -50.55
CA ARG A 322 12.11 8.10 -51.91
C ARG A 322 13.15 7.81 -52.98
#